data_AF-A0A4Y2KMQ0-F1
#
_entry.id   AF-A0A4Y2KMQ0-F1
#
_cell.length_a   1.000
_cell.length_b   1.000
_cell.length_c   1.000
_cell.angle_alpha   90.00
_cell.angle_beta   90.00
_cell.angle_gamma   90.00
#
_symmetry.space_group_name_H-M   'P 1'
#
loop_
_entity.id
_entity.type
_entity.pdbx_description
1 polymer ?
#
loop_
_entity_poly.entity_id
_entity_poly.type
_entity_poly.pdbx_seq_one_letter_code
_entity_poly.pdbx_strand_id
1 'polypeptide(L)'
;MISMPKEESLRHFLKRLKPSLEFQSHFPHIKDGILSLLGLEKQHVVALCKLADIDVDDANKFGESAVSLSCTGWTLKTQGNGEKILISCDSCQRSIWSKAFNLISNEDIPVSQNDKDSSIADDSPSRKVKRLKKEDFNPFEEHRPWCLWIATEEDRQSFTCKENSTNSKSTKETNNVPGWKIFIKSLLGNVDEHQESELENTPSKEQIRGVRDLLETWANIA
;
A
#
# COMPACT_ATOMS: atom_id res chain seq x y z
N MET A 1 -21.59 -3.59 9.76
CA MET A 1 -20.37 -3.21 9.01
C MET A 1 -19.81 -4.50 8.40
N ILE A 2 -19.74 -4.61 7.08
CA ILE A 2 -19.46 -5.89 6.42
C ILE A 2 -17.95 -6.05 6.39
N SER A 3 -17.46 -6.91 7.28
CA SER A 3 -16.08 -7.35 7.26
C SER A 3 -15.88 -8.24 6.02
N MET A 4 -14.79 -8.03 5.29
CA MET A 4 -14.28 -9.07 4.39
C MET A 4 -14.09 -10.35 5.22
N PRO A 5 -14.37 -11.54 4.67
CA PRO A 5 -14.06 -12.79 5.36
C PRO A 5 -12.59 -12.77 5.80
N LYS A 6 -12.36 -13.19 7.04
CA LYS A 6 -11.07 -13.08 7.71
C LYS A 6 -9.98 -13.78 6.87
N GLU A 7 -10.27 -14.99 6.43
CA GLU A 7 -9.38 -15.85 5.64
C GLU A 7 -9.02 -15.22 4.29
N GLU A 8 -9.99 -14.58 3.64
CA GLU A 8 -9.79 -13.93 2.34
C GLU A 8 -8.93 -12.68 2.46
N SER A 9 -9.10 -11.93 3.56
CA SER A 9 -8.27 -10.77 3.89
C SER A 9 -6.81 -11.19 4.09
N LEU A 10 -6.60 -12.27 4.84
CA LEU A 10 -5.28 -12.85 5.06
C LEU A 10 -4.67 -13.35 3.75
N ARG A 11 -5.42 -14.04 2.90
CA ARG A 11 -4.96 -14.50 1.59
C ARG A 11 -4.47 -13.33 0.72
N HIS A 12 -5.24 -12.24 0.67
CA HIS A 12 -4.85 -11.04 -0.06
C HIS A 12 -3.65 -10.32 0.54
N PHE A 13 -3.54 -10.28 1.86
CA PHE A 13 -2.37 -9.76 2.55
C PHE A 13 -1.11 -10.54 2.14
N LEU A 14 -1.15 -11.88 2.27
CA LEU A 14 -0.03 -12.76 1.94
C LEU A 14 0.33 -12.70 0.45
N LYS A 15 -0.66 -12.57 -0.44
CA LYS A 15 -0.43 -12.40 -1.89
C LYS A 15 0.39 -11.15 -2.21
N ARG A 16 0.27 -10.07 -1.43
CA ARG A 16 1.05 -8.84 -1.61
C ARG A 16 2.37 -8.89 -0.87
N LEU A 17 2.37 -9.45 0.34
CA LEU A 17 3.54 -9.51 1.20
C LEU A 17 4.60 -10.46 0.64
N LYS A 18 4.25 -11.73 0.36
CA LYS A 18 5.22 -12.77 0.02
C LYS A 18 6.11 -12.44 -1.20
N PRO A 19 5.57 -11.99 -2.35
CA PRO A 19 6.41 -11.61 -3.49
C PRO A 19 7.33 -10.42 -3.18
N SER A 20 6.93 -9.55 -2.25
CA SER A 20 7.73 -8.41 -1.85
C SER A 20 8.97 -8.80 -1.03
N LEU A 21 8.96 -9.99 -0.40
CA LEU A 21 10.07 -10.51 0.40
C LEU A 21 11.27 -10.94 -0.44
N GLU A 22 11.09 -11.22 -1.73
CA GLU A 22 12.23 -11.54 -2.62
C GLU A 22 13.15 -10.32 -2.83
N PHE A 23 12.66 -9.12 -2.51
CA PHE A 23 13.32 -7.85 -2.79
C PHE A 23 13.51 -7.01 -1.52
N GLN A 24 13.90 -7.63 -0.41
CA GLN A 24 14.00 -6.96 0.89
C GLN A 24 14.86 -5.67 0.87
N SER A 25 15.96 -5.69 0.10
CA SER A 25 16.86 -4.54 -0.09
C SER A 25 16.25 -3.38 -0.91
N HIS A 26 15.04 -3.55 -1.43
CA HIS A 26 14.32 -2.57 -2.23
C HIS A 26 13.05 -2.08 -1.54
N PHE A 27 12.81 -2.47 -0.28
CA PHE A 27 11.77 -1.84 0.49
C PHE A 27 12.11 -0.36 0.71
N PRO A 28 11.15 0.55 0.42
CA PRO A 28 11.33 1.94 0.77
C PRO A 28 11.30 2.11 2.29
N HIS A 29 12.02 3.12 2.77
CA HIS A 29 11.75 3.69 4.08
C HIS A 29 10.35 4.30 4.04
N ILE A 30 9.50 3.90 4.98
CA ILE A 30 8.13 4.43 5.08
C ILE A 30 8.16 5.68 5.94
N LYS A 31 7.45 6.72 5.51
CA LYS A 31 7.29 7.95 6.29
C LYS A 31 6.77 7.65 7.70
N ASP A 32 7.27 8.37 8.70
CA ASP A 32 6.86 8.17 10.09
C ASP A 32 5.34 8.31 10.30
N GLY A 33 4.82 7.54 11.25
CA GLY A 33 3.41 7.60 11.69
C GLY A 33 2.43 6.79 10.83
N ILE A 34 2.87 6.16 9.73
CA ILE A 34 2.01 5.35 8.85
C ILE A 34 1.43 4.14 9.59
N LEU A 35 2.21 3.45 10.42
CA LEU A 35 1.69 2.34 11.23
C LEU A 35 0.60 2.82 12.22
N SER A 36 0.82 3.96 12.87
CA SER A 36 -0.18 4.55 13.77
C SER A 36 -1.47 4.93 13.04
N LEU A 37 -1.36 5.46 11.80
CA LEU A 37 -2.53 5.73 10.95
C LEU A 37 -3.29 4.46 10.58
N LEU A 38 -2.58 3.35 10.37
CA LEU A 38 -3.17 2.04 10.15
C LEU A 38 -3.78 1.45 11.44
N GLY A 39 -3.59 2.07 12.60
CA GLY A 39 -3.99 1.49 13.89
C GLY A 39 -3.17 0.26 14.27
N LEU A 40 -1.94 0.16 13.76
CA LEU A 40 -1.04 -0.95 13.99
C LEU A 40 0.07 -0.57 14.95
N GLU A 41 0.46 -1.54 15.77
CA GLU A 41 1.59 -1.46 16.69
C GLU A 41 2.65 -2.45 16.26
N LYS A 42 3.86 -2.32 16.81
CA LYS A 42 4.99 -3.21 16.50
C LYS A 42 4.65 -4.69 16.74
N GLN A 43 3.86 -4.99 17.76
CA GLN A 43 3.39 -6.36 18.02
C GLN A 43 2.51 -6.93 16.90
N HIS A 44 1.63 -6.09 16.32
CA HIS A 44 0.81 -6.49 15.17
C HIS A 44 1.67 -6.75 13.94
N VAL A 45 2.70 -5.91 13.70
CA VAL A 45 3.65 -6.11 12.60
C VAL A 45 4.34 -7.47 12.73
N VAL A 46 4.88 -7.78 13.91
CA VAL A 46 5.54 -9.07 14.16
C VAL A 46 4.56 -10.23 13.99
N ALA A 47 3.33 -10.13 14.50
CA ALA A 47 2.32 -11.18 14.34
C ALA A 47 1.94 -11.41 12.87
N LEU A 48 1.72 -10.34 12.11
CA LEU A 48 1.41 -10.41 10.67
C LEU A 48 2.57 -10.99 9.85
N CYS A 49 3.82 -10.65 10.19
CA CYS A 49 5.00 -11.24 9.58
C CYS A 49 5.11 -12.75 9.90
N LYS A 50 4.82 -13.16 11.14
CA LYS A 50 4.79 -14.58 11.52
C LYS A 50 3.75 -15.38 10.76
N LEU A 51 2.56 -14.82 10.51
CA LEU A 51 1.53 -15.45 9.67
C LEU A 51 1.99 -15.68 8.22
N ALA A 52 3.04 -14.97 7.79
CA ALA A 52 3.64 -15.11 6.47
C ALA A 52 4.92 -15.98 6.46
N ASP A 53 5.23 -16.65 7.57
CA ASP A 53 6.45 -17.44 7.78
C ASP A 53 7.75 -16.62 7.67
N ILE A 54 7.70 -15.34 8.04
CA ILE A 54 8.88 -14.46 8.09
C ILE A 54 9.50 -14.56 9.48
N ASP A 55 10.84 -14.71 9.55
CA ASP A 55 11.54 -14.72 10.81
C ASP A 55 11.50 -13.37 11.53
N VAL A 56 11.77 -13.39 12.83
CA VAL A 56 11.62 -12.21 13.70
C VAL A 56 12.65 -11.14 13.36
N ASP A 57 13.85 -11.50 12.91
CA ASP A 57 14.91 -10.53 12.61
C ASP A 57 14.59 -9.77 11.33
N ASP A 58 14.15 -10.48 10.30
CA ASP A 58 13.63 -9.92 9.06
C ASP A 58 12.37 -9.07 9.30
N ALA A 59 11.44 -9.55 10.13
CA ALA A 59 10.27 -8.77 10.55
C ALA A 59 10.65 -7.46 11.26
N ASN A 60 11.70 -7.48 12.09
CA ASN A 60 12.21 -6.26 12.75
C ASN A 60 12.91 -5.32 11.76
N LYS A 61 13.52 -5.84 10.71
CA LYS A 61 14.29 -5.06 9.74
C LYS A 61 13.42 -4.36 8.71
N PHE A 62 12.48 -5.07 8.10
CA PHE A 62 11.65 -4.52 7.02
C PHE A 62 10.15 -4.74 7.21
N GLY A 63 9.73 -5.37 8.31
CA GLY A 63 8.32 -5.72 8.54
C GLY A 63 7.41 -4.49 8.55
N GLU A 64 7.85 -3.37 9.12
CA GLU A 64 7.05 -2.13 9.10
C GLU A 64 6.73 -1.68 7.67
N SER A 65 7.74 -1.64 6.80
CA SER A 65 7.56 -1.28 5.40
C SER A 65 6.72 -2.30 4.64
N ALA A 66 7.01 -3.58 4.82
CA ALA A 66 6.33 -4.65 4.11
C ALA A 66 4.85 -4.75 4.50
N VAL A 67 4.53 -4.64 5.80
CA VAL A 67 3.16 -4.61 6.32
C VAL A 67 2.45 -3.33 5.87
N SER A 68 3.08 -2.17 5.98
CA SER A 68 2.47 -0.89 5.57
C SER A 68 2.08 -0.90 4.10
N LEU A 69 2.97 -1.35 3.22
CA LEU A 69 2.68 -1.48 1.78
C LEU A 69 1.55 -2.47 1.52
N SER A 70 1.61 -3.66 2.13
CA SER A 70 0.63 -4.72 1.90
C SER A 70 -0.77 -4.34 2.41
N CYS A 71 -0.85 -3.60 3.52
CA CYS A 71 -2.11 -3.12 4.09
C CYS A 71 -2.72 -1.94 3.33
N THR A 72 -1.90 -1.22 2.57
CA THR A 72 -2.32 -0.08 1.75
C THR A 72 -2.39 -0.42 0.26
N GLY A 73 -2.33 -1.71 -0.09
CA GLY A 73 -2.59 -2.18 -1.45
C GLY A 73 -1.43 -2.07 -2.43
N TRP A 74 -0.21 -1.90 -1.91
CA TRP A 74 1.02 -1.91 -2.69
C TRP A 74 1.66 -3.29 -2.70
N THR A 75 2.30 -3.61 -3.83
CA THR A 75 3.05 -4.85 -4.05
C THR A 75 4.36 -4.50 -4.76
N LEU A 76 5.47 -5.09 -4.32
CA LEU A 76 6.72 -5.02 -5.08
C LEU A 76 6.67 -6.02 -6.23
N LYS A 77 7.01 -5.56 -7.44
CA LYS A 77 7.05 -6.38 -8.67
C LYS A 77 8.33 -6.09 -9.43
N THR A 78 8.76 -7.04 -10.25
CA THR A 78 9.87 -6.85 -11.18
C THR A 78 9.37 -6.46 -12.57
N GLN A 79 10.18 -5.69 -13.29
CA GLN A 79 9.96 -5.36 -14.70
C GLN A 79 11.28 -5.50 -15.47
N GLY A 80 11.21 -5.95 -16.72
CA GLY A 80 12.36 -6.08 -17.61
C GLY A 80 13.34 -7.14 -17.12
N ASN A 81 12.92 -8.41 -17.12
CA ASN A 81 13.74 -9.57 -16.73
C ASN A 81 14.37 -9.50 -15.33
N GLY A 82 13.77 -8.75 -14.39
CA GLY A 82 14.27 -8.63 -13.02
C GLY A 82 15.12 -7.38 -12.76
N GLU A 83 15.42 -6.56 -13.77
CA GLU A 83 16.32 -5.41 -13.61
C GLU A 83 15.71 -4.24 -12.83
N LYS A 84 14.38 -4.09 -12.85
CA LYS A 84 13.68 -2.97 -12.21
C LYS A 84 12.67 -3.47 -11.19
N ILE A 85 12.87 -3.10 -9.93
CA ILE A 85 11.90 -3.32 -8.85
C ILE A 85 10.96 -2.12 -8.74
N LEU A 86 9.67 -2.35 -8.93
CA LEU A 86 8.61 -1.35 -8.88
C LEU A 86 7.69 -1.60 -7.69
N ILE A 87 7.27 -0.53 -7.03
CA ILE A 87 6.17 -0.52 -6.06
C ILE A 87 4.90 -0.21 -6.85
N SER A 88 3.95 -1.13 -6.86
CA SER A 88 2.78 -1.07 -7.74
C SER A 88 1.47 -1.30 -7.00
N CYS A 89 0.42 -0.61 -7.43
CA CYS A 89 -0.94 -0.82 -6.93
C CYS A 89 -1.85 -1.30 -8.06
N ASP A 90 -2.48 -2.46 -7.87
CA ASP A 90 -3.38 -3.04 -8.87
C ASP A 90 -4.72 -2.29 -8.97
N SER A 91 -5.13 -1.58 -7.92
CA SER A 91 -6.38 -0.81 -7.96
C SER A 91 -6.25 0.46 -8.80
N CYS A 92 -5.13 1.19 -8.66
CA CYS A 92 -4.95 2.45 -9.39
C CYS A 92 -3.92 2.40 -10.53
N GLN A 93 -3.34 1.22 -10.77
CA GLN A 93 -2.34 0.96 -11.82
C GLN A 93 -1.11 1.86 -11.72
N ARG A 94 -0.90 2.53 -10.57
CA ARG A 94 0.30 3.33 -10.33
C ARG A 94 1.45 2.39 -10.06
N SER A 95 2.57 2.64 -10.74
CA SER A 95 3.83 1.94 -10.57
C SER A 95 4.93 2.96 -10.38
N ILE A 96 5.74 2.79 -9.35
CA ILE A 96 6.82 3.72 -9.00
C ILE A 96 8.09 2.91 -8.83
N TRP A 97 9.22 3.42 -9.35
CA TRP A 97 10.49 2.74 -9.17
C TRP A 97 10.91 2.79 -7.69
N SER A 98 11.22 1.64 -7.09
CA SER A 98 11.65 1.56 -5.68
C SER A 98 12.78 2.53 -5.34
N LYS A 99 13.74 2.71 -6.26
CA LYS A 99 14.88 3.62 -6.08
C LYS A 99 14.53 5.11 -6.15
N ALA A 100 13.28 5.49 -6.41
CA ALA A 100 12.82 6.88 -6.31
C ALA A 100 12.79 7.39 -4.86
N PHE A 101 12.75 6.47 -3.88
CA PHE A 101 12.67 6.79 -2.45
C PHE A 101 13.92 6.34 -1.70
N ASN A 102 14.02 6.77 -0.45
CA ASN A 102 14.96 6.19 0.50
C ASN A 102 14.61 4.72 0.70
N LEU A 103 15.63 3.86 0.83
CA LEU A 103 15.46 2.42 1.03
C LEU A 103 15.95 2.07 2.42
N ILE A 104 15.34 1.06 3.06
CA ILE A 104 15.72 0.61 4.40
C ILE A 104 17.19 0.20 4.47
N SER A 105 17.70 -0.45 3.42
CA SER A 105 19.08 -0.93 3.37
C SER A 105 20.12 0.15 3.01
N ASN A 106 19.73 1.41 2.84
CA ASN A 106 20.65 2.51 2.49
C ASN A 106 21.26 3.23 3.72
N GLU A 107 21.12 2.70 4.94
CA GLU A 107 21.67 3.38 6.13
C GLU A 107 23.20 3.58 6.09
N ASP A 108 23.95 2.96 5.18
CA ASP A 108 25.41 3.11 5.07
C ASP A 108 25.92 3.65 3.73
N ILE A 109 25.30 4.70 3.17
CA ILE A 109 25.99 5.52 2.16
C ILE A 109 26.10 6.94 2.70
N PRO A 110 27.28 7.35 3.22
CA PRO A 110 27.52 8.76 3.46
C PRO A 110 27.27 9.48 2.15
N VAL A 111 26.32 10.42 2.19
CA VAL A 111 26.08 11.38 1.12
C VAL A 111 27.45 11.98 0.80
N SER A 112 28.06 11.54 -0.31
CA SER A 112 29.35 12.05 -0.73
C SER A 112 29.14 13.49 -1.15
N GLN A 113 29.30 14.40 -0.19
CA GLN A 113 29.72 15.77 -0.44
C GLN A 113 31.16 15.70 -0.95
N ASN A 114 31.33 15.33 -2.21
CA ASN A 114 32.56 15.59 -2.93
C ASN A 114 32.24 16.47 -4.14
N ASP A 115 31.79 17.70 -3.84
CA ASP A 115 32.16 18.84 -4.69
C ASP A 115 33.62 19.16 -4.37
N LYS A 116 34.53 18.38 -4.98
CA LYS A 116 35.91 18.80 -5.18
C LYS A 116 36.11 18.99 -6.66
N ASP A 117 36.04 20.26 -7.03
CA ASP A 117 36.82 20.93 -8.06
C ASP A 117 37.80 20.02 -8.83
N SER A 118 37.47 19.73 -10.08
CA SER A 118 38.47 19.41 -11.09
C SER A 118 37.97 19.86 -12.45
N SER A 119 38.48 21.02 -12.85
CA SER A 119 38.41 21.63 -14.17
C SER A 119 38.92 20.69 -15.26
N ILE A 120 38.02 20.22 -16.15
CA ILE A 120 38.34 20.00 -17.57
C ILE A 120 37.08 20.37 -18.37
N ALA A 121 37.23 21.33 -19.28
CA ALA A 121 36.19 21.78 -20.18
C ALA A 121 35.86 20.67 -21.19
N ASP A 122 34.60 20.25 -21.25
CA ASP A 122 34.04 19.54 -22.39
C ASP A 122 32.64 20.09 -22.65
N ASP A 123 32.50 20.75 -23.81
CA ASP A 123 31.34 21.56 -24.20
C ASP A 123 30.27 20.64 -24.81
N SER A 124 29.40 20.12 -23.95
CA SER A 124 28.18 19.45 -24.35
C SER A 124 27.04 19.87 -23.42
N PRO A 125 25.87 20.29 -23.93
CA PRO A 125 24.75 20.71 -23.10
C PRO A 125 24.10 19.46 -22.51
N SER A 126 24.75 18.90 -21.49
CA SER A 126 24.17 17.90 -20.61
C SER A 126 22.99 18.57 -19.93
N ARG A 127 21.77 18.24 -20.38
CA ARG A 127 20.54 18.57 -19.67
C ARG A 127 20.72 18.05 -18.25
N LYS A 128 21.08 18.94 -17.33
CA LYS A 128 21.16 18.66 -15.90
C LYS A 128 19.74 18.38 -15.43
N VAL A 129 19.27 17.14 -15.62
CA VAL A 129 18.09 16.63 -14.94
C VAL A 129 18.47 16.68 -13.47
N LYS A 130 17.96 17.69 -12.76
CA LYS A 130 18.13 17.80 -11.31
C LYS A 130 17.71 16.46 -10.72
N ARG A 131 18.66 15.72 -10.15
CA ARG A 131 18.36 14.52 -9.38
C ARG A 131 17.37 14.94 -8.31
N LEU A 132 16.14 14.42 -8.39
CA LEU A 132 15.14 14.62 -7.36
C LEU A 132 15.75 14.14 -6.04
N LYS A 133 15.63 14.96 -4.99
CA LYS A 133 16.01 14.53 -3.64
C LYS A 133 15.10 13.35 -3.29
N LYS A 134 15.69 12.24 -2.90
CA LYS A 134 14.94 11.09 -2.42
C LYS A 134 14.23 11.47 -1.12
N GLU A 135 13.00 11.04 -0.99
CA GLU A 135 12.17 11.20 0.20
C GLU A 135 11.69 9.82 0.67
N ASP A 136 11.06 9.80 1.84
CA ASP A 136 10.46 8.59 2.39
C ASP A 136 9.10 8.34 1.75
N PHE A 137 8.76 7.06 1.58
CA PHE A 137 7.55 6.67 0.89
C PHE A 137 6.33 6.81 1.78
N ASN A 138 5.36 7.62 1.35
CA ASN A 138 4.04 7.68 1.99
C ASN A 138 3.02 6.86 1.18
N PRO A 139 2.64 5.65 1.65
CA PRO A 139 1.75 4.78 0.89
C PRO A 139 0.36 5.36 0.65
N PHE A 140 -0.09 6.36 1.43
CA PHE A 140 -1.39 7.00 1.21
C PHE A 140 -1.31 8.10 0.14
N GLU A 141 -0.28 8.94 0.18
CA GLU A 141 -0.10 10.06 -0.77
C GLU A 141 0.31 9.57 -2.17
N GLU A 142 1.02 8.44 -2.23
CA GLU A 142 1.53 7.91 -3.49
C GLU A 142 0.47 7.22 -4.35
N HIS A 143 -0.74 6.98 -3.85
CA HIS A 143 -1.82 6.45 -4.69
C HIS A 143 -2.29 7.49 -5.71
N ARG A 144 -3.09 7.05 -6.70
CA ARG A 144 -3.90 8.01 -7.47
C ARG A 144 -5.08 8.48 -6.59
N PRO A 145 -5.55 9.74 -6.73
CA PRO A 145 -6.64 10.26 -5.92
C PRO A 145 -7.95 9.46 -5.96
N TRP A 146 -8.18 8.66 -7.01
CA TRP A 146 -9.37 7.83 -7.20
C TRP A 146 -9.17 6.36 -6.77
N CYS A 147 -8.02 6.01 -6.21
CA CYS A 147 -7.69 4.64 -5.82
C CYS A 147 -8.63 4.13 -4.73
N LEU A 148 -9.14 2.90 -4.87
CA LEU A 148 -10.08 2.27 -3.93
C LEU A 148 -9.50 2.08 -2.53
N TRP A 149 -8.17 2.01 -2.44
CA TRP A 149 -7.50 1.90 -1.15
C TRP A 149 -7.66 3.15 -0.32
N ILE A 150 -7.57 4.35 -0.91
CA ILE A 150 -7.51 5.63 -0.19
C ILE A 150 -8.75 6.51 -0.35
N ALA A 151 -9.45 6.39 -1.47
CA ALA A 151 -10.59 7.22 -1.80
C ALA A 151 -11.87 6.60 -1.24
N THR A 152 -12.73 7.45 -0.70
CA THR A 152 -14.08 7.06 -0.32
C THR A 152 -15.01 7.03 -1.54
N GLU A 153 -16.24 6.55 -1.37
CA GLU A 153 -17.19 6.49 -2.47
C GLU A 153 -17.59 7.89 -2.94
N GLU A 154 -17.74 8.83 -1.99
CA GLU A 154 -17.98 10.25 -2.26
C GLU A 154 -16.82 10.91 -3.01
N ASP A 155 -15.58 10.64 -2.59
CA ASP A 155 -14.38 11.15 -3.27
C ASP A 155 -14.37 10.72 -4.73
N ARG A 156 -14.70 9.45 -5.00
CA ARG A 156 -14.72 8.89 -6.35
C ARG A 156 -15.81 9.47 -7.23
N GLN A 157 -17.01 9.70 -6.68
CA GLN A 157 -18.10 10.34 -7.40
C GLN A 157 -17.75 11.78 -7.82
N SER A 158 -16.98 12.49 -7.00
CA SER A 158 -16.50 13.84 -7.33
C SER A 158 -15.57 13.87 -8.56
N PHE A 159 -14.83 12.79 -8.84
CA PHE A 159 -13.97 12.69 -10.01
C PHE A 159 -14.72 12.29 -11.30
N THR A 160 -15.86 11.62 -11.18
CA THR A 160 -16.65 11.13 -12.33
C THR A 160 -17.75 12.10 -12.77
N CYS A 161 -18.15 13.06 -11.93
CA CYS A 161 -19.19 14.02 -12.24
C CYS A 161 -18.62 15.34 -12.77
N LYS A 162 -18.22 15.36 -14.04
CA LYS A 162 -18.36 16.57 -14.87
C LYS A 162 -19.59 16.38 -15.75
N GLU A 163 -20.59 17.21 -15.48
CA GLU A 163 -21.80 17.48 -16.26
C GLU A 163 -22.92 16.42 -16.24
N ASN A 164 -24.08 16.89 -15.78
CA ASN A 164 -25.43 16.34 -15.92
C ASN A 164 -25.79 15.08 -15.12
N SER A 165 -26.22 15.28 -13.87
CA SER A 165 -27.43 14.58 -13.40
C SER A 165 -28.05 15.25 -12.18
N THR A 166 -29.29 15.65 -12.39
CA THR A 166 -30.31 16.06 -11.43
C THR A 166 -30.47 15.06 -10.29
N ASN A 167 -30.52 15.58 -9.06
CA ASN A 167 -31.22 15.06 -7.89
C ASN A 167 -31.54 13.54 -7.90
N SER A 168 -30.58 12.72 -7.49
CA SER A 168 -30.88 11.49 -6.77
C SER A 168 -30.19 11.56 -5.42
N LYS A 169 -30.92 12.12 -4.44
CA LYS A 169 -30.53 12.08 -3.03
C LYS A 169 -30.64 10.62 -2.59
N SER A 170 -29.57 9.84 -2.81
CA SER A 170 -29.42 8.49 -2.28
C SER A 170 -29.32 8.61 -0.76
N THR A 171 -30.40 8.32 -0.05
CA THR A 171 -30.47 8.22 1.40
C THR A 171 -29.91 6.89 1.93
N LYS A 172 -28.97 6.26 1.23
CA LYS A 172 -28.28 5.08 1.76
C LYS A 172 -27.01 5.55 2.45
N GLU A 173 -26.96 5.36 3.77
CA GLU A 173 -25.73 5.35 4.57
C GLU A 173 -24.79 4.25 4.02
N THR A 174 -24.19 4.46 2.85
CA THR A 174 -23.02 3.67 2.47
C THR A 174 -21.89 4.18 3.35
N ASN A 175 -21.31 3.27 4.15
CA ASN A 175 -20.19 3.61 5.02
C ASN A 175 -19.06 4.18 4.13
N ASN A 176 -18.91 5.50 4.15
CA ASN A 176 -17.97 6.26 3.34
C ASN A 176 -16.53 6.09 3.87
N VAL A 177 -16.03 4.85 3.80
CA VAL A 177 -14.79 4.42 4.45
C VAL A 177 -13.83 3.90 3.36
N PRO A 178 -12.56 4.33 3.36
CA PRO A 178 -11.58 3.89 2.37
C PRO A 178 -11.24 2.39 2.54
N GLY A 179 -10.84 1.75 1.44
CA GLY A 179 -10.61 0.31 1.39
C GLY A 179 -9.57 -0.20 2.40
N TRP A 180 -8.51 0.59 2.68
CA TRP A 180 -7.48 0.19 3.66
C TRP A 180 -8.05 0.00 5.07
N LYS A 181 -9.02 0.82 5.50
CA LYS A 181 -9.63 0.70 6.84
C LYS A 181 -10.47 -0.56 6.97
N ILE A 182 -11.24 -0.87 5.93
CA ILE A 182 -12.04 -2.09 5.87
C ILE A 182 -11.12 -3.30 5.90
N PHE A 183 -10.05 -3.26 5.09
CA PHE A 183 -9.07 -4.32 4.99
C PHE A 183 -8.34 -4.60 6.31
N ILE A 184 -7.80 -3.56 6.98
CA ILE A 184 -7.13 -3.71 8.26
C ILE A 184 -8.05 -4.33 9.31
N LYS A 185 -9.30 -3.85 9.43
CA LYS A 185 -10.25 -4.39 10.41
C LYS A 185 -10.50 -5.88 10.19
N SER A 186 -10.67 -6.30 8.93
CA SER A 186 -10.85 -7.72 8.59
C SER A 186 -9.57 -8.53 8.79
N LEU A 187 -8.40 -7.97 8.49
CA LEU A 187 -7.11 -8.61 8.67
C LEU A 187 -6.79 -8.83 10.15
N LEU A 188 -6.93 -7.81 11.00
CA LEU A 188 -6.68 -7.91 12.44
C LEU A 188 -7.62 -8.87 13.15
N GLY A 189 -8.83 -9.11 12.62
CA GLY A 189 -9.68 -10.20 13.09
C GLY A 189 -9.03 -11.59 12.99
N ASN A 190 -8.01 -11.77 12.15
CA ASN A 190 -7.19 -13.00 12.12
C ASN A 190 -6.01 -12.99 13.10
N VAL A 191 -5.67 -11.81 13.63
CA VAL A 191 -4.52 -11.61 14.53
C VAL A 191 -4.99 -11.65 15.99
N ASP A 192 -6.18 -11.13 16.26
CA ASP A 192 -6.79 -11.10 17.59
C ASP A 192 -7.69 -12.34 17.81
N GLU A 193 -7.09 -13.46 18.23
CA GLU A 193 -7.82 -14.62 18.79
C GLU A 193 -8.08 -14.50 20.31
N HIS A 194 -8.14 -13.28 20.85
CA HIS A 194 -8.60 -13.04 22.21
C HIS A 194 -9.72 -11.98 22.27
N GLN A 195 -10.96 -12.48 22.38
CA GLN A 195 -12.21 -11.86 22.90
C GLN A 195 -12.63 -10.50 22.28
N GLU A 196 -13.86 -10.28 21.79
CA GLU A 196 -15.14 -10.49 22.46
C GLU A 196 -16.30 -10.44 21.44
N SER A 197 -17.42 -11.03 21.84
CA SER A 197 -18.68 -11.09 21.10
C SER A 197 -19.33 -9.71 20.91
N GLU A 198 -19.70 -9.34 19.69
CA GLU A 198 -20.75 -8.32 19.47
C GLU A 198 -21.52 -8.56 18.16
N LEU A 199 -22.76 -9.02 18.34
CA LEU A 199 -23.97 -8.93 17.50
C LEU A 199 -23.79 -8.70 15.98
N GLU A 200 -23.91 -9.80 15.22
CA GLU A 200 -23.97 -9.80 13.76
C GLU A 200 -25.29 -9.19 13.21
N ASN A 201 -25.22 -7.96 12.69
CA ASN A 201 -26.21 -7.47 11.72
C ASN A 201 -25.81 -7.91 10.31
N THR A 202 -26.70 -8.64 9.64
CA THR A 202 -26.43 -9.30 8.36
C THR A 202 -26.22 -8.27 7.23
N PRO A 203 -25.15 -8.41 6.42
CA PRO A 203 -24.87 -7.60 5.23
C PRO A 203 -26.02 -7.57 4.20
N SER A 204 -26.32 -6.42 3.59
CA SER A 204 -27.25 -6.37 2.45
C SER A 204 -26.59 -6.90 1.16
N LYS A 205 -27.40 -7.48 0.25
CA LYS A 205 -26.93 -8.13 -0.99
C LYS A 205 -26.09 -7.23 -1.91
N GLU A 206 -26.33 -5.92 -1.88
CA GLU A 206 -25.63 -4.94 -2.73
C GLU A 206 -24.21 -4.66 -2.23
N GLN A 207 -24.01 -4.69 -0.91
CA GLN A 207 -22.70 -4.50 -0.30
C GLN A 207 -21.82 -5.76 -0.44
N ILE A 208 -22.44 -6.95 -0.37
CA ILE A 208 -21.79 -8.21 -0.74
C ILE A 208 -21.34 -8.16 -2.20
N ARG A 209 -22.15 -7.56 -3.09
CA ARG A 209 -21.81 -7.39 -4.50
C ARG A 209 -20.64 -6.43 -4.69
N GLY A 210 -20.59 -5.27 -4.03
CA GLY A 210 -19.47 -4.34 -4.18
C GLY A 210 -18.12 -4.91 -3.73
N VAL A 211 -18.11 -5.68 -2.63
CA VAL A 211 -16.89 -6.39 -2.18
C VAL A 211 -16.56 -7.54 -3.12
N ARG A 212 -17.56 -8.28 -3.62
CA ARG A 212 -17.34 -9.34 -4.61
C ARG A 212 -16.79 -8.77 -5.93
N ASP A 213 -17.30 -7.64 -6.42
CA ASP A 213 -16.84 -6.99 -7.65
C ASP A 213 -15.39 -6.50 -7.48
N LEU A 214 -15.04 -5.98 -6.30
CA LEU A 214 -13.66 -5.63 -5.93
C LEU A 214 -12.74 -6.86 -5.98
N LEU A 215 -13.18 -7.97 -5.40
CA LEU A 215 -12.44 -9.23 -5.32
C LEU A 215 -12.37 -9.97 -6.66
N GLU A 216 -13.43 -9.96 -7.47
CA GLU A 216 -13.44 -10.52 -8.82
C GLU A 216 -12.52 -9.73 -9.74
N THR A 217 -12.49 -8.40 -9.58
CA THR A 217 -11.48 -7.57 -10.25
C THR A 217 -10.06 -7.96 -9.81
N TRP A 218 -9.85 -8.39 -8.55
CA TRP A 218 -8.54 -8.84 -8.05
C TRP A 218 -8.18 -10.29 -8.38
N ALA A 219 -9.17 -11.16 -8.64
CA ALA A 219 -9.00 -12.56 -9.01
C ALA A 219 -8.75 -12.73 -10.52
N ASN A 220 -9.35 -11.86 -11.35
CA ASN A 220 -9.24 -11.90 -12.81
C ASN A 220 -7.98 -11.20 -13.38
N ILE A 221 -7.05 -10.77 -12.53
CA ILE A 221 -5.73 -10.21 -12.93
C ILE A 221 -4.60 -11.23 -12.66
N ALA A 222 -4.91 -12.53 -12.77
CA ALA A 222 -3.92 -13.61 -12.82
C ALA A 222 -3.73 -14.08 -14.26
#